data_AF-A0A951L124-F1
#
_entry.id   AF-A0A951L124-F1
#
_cell.length_a   1.000
_cell.length_b   1.000
_cell.length_c   1.000
_cell.angle_alpha   90.00
_cell.angle_beta   90.00
_cell.angle_gamma   90.00
#
_symmetry.space_group_name_H-M   'P 1'
#
loop_
_entity.id
_entity.type
_entity.pdbx_description
1 polymer ?
#
loop_
_entity_poly.entity_id
_entity_poly.type
_entity_poly.pdbx_seq_one_letter_code
_entity_poly.pdbx_strand_id
1 'polypeptide(L)' 'YDADDAQSGVREYAERLATGPGLAIAAIKRCVHEGGELALANGLALEAELMEQLFRSQDASEGLHAFVQKRKAEFVGA' A
#
# COMPACT_ATOMS: atom_id res chain seq x y z
N TYR A 1 -0.12 17.62 23.60
CA TYR A 1 0.77 17.13 22.55
C TYR A 1 1.78 18.21 22.27
N ASP A 2 3.07 17.87 22.35
CA ASP A 2 4.13 18.77 21.90
C ASP A 2 4.04 18.91 20.37
N ALA A 3 4.20 20.12 19.85
CA ALA A 3 4.15 20.37 18.41
C ALA A 3 5.33 19.69 17.69
N ASP A 4 6.47 19.58 18.36
CA ASP A 4 7.69 18.96 17.82
C ASP A 4 7.52 17.43 17.67
N ASP A 5 6.87 16.80 18.65
CA ASP A 5 6.51 15.38 18.60
C ASP A 5 5.53 15.08 17.46
N ALA A 6 4.52 15.95 17.27
CA ALA A 6 3.53 15.80 16.21
C ALA A 6 4.18 15.91 14.81
N GLN A 7 5.07 16.89 14.61
CA GLN A 7 5.77 17.07 13.35
C GLN A 7 6.71 15.89 13.03
N SER A 8 7.42 15.39 14.04
CA SER A 8 8.30 14.24 13.91
C SER A 8 7.53 12.97 13.50
N GLY A 9 6.40 12.70 14.15
CA GLY A 9 5.56 11.55 13.82
C GLY A 9 4.96 11.60 12.40
N VAL A 10 4.51 12.78 11.95
CA VAL A 10 4.02 12.97 10.58
C VAL A 10 5.12 12.68 9.56
N ARG A 11 6.34 13.16 9.82
CA ARG A 11 7.47 12.96 8.91
C ARG A 11 7.87 11.49 8.81
N GLU A 12 7.99 10.80 9.95
CA GLU A 12 8.30 9.37 9.98
C GLU A 12 7.26 8.56 9.19
N TYR A 13 5.97 8.88 9.38
CA TYR A 13 4.89 8.22 8.65
C TYR A 13 4.98 8.46 7.14
N ALA A 14 5.21 9.71 6.73
CA ALA A 14 5.37 10.05 5.31
C ALA A 14 6.56 9.35 4.67
N GLU A 15 7.70 9.26 5.36
CA GLU A 15 8.90 8.57 4.88
C GLU A 15 8.66 7.05 4.73
N ARG A 16 7.90 6.43 5.63
CA ARG A 16 7.48 5.03 5.51
C ARG A 16 6.60 4.77 4.30
N LEU A 17 5.68 5.70 3.98
CA LEU A 17 4.85 5.58 2.78
C LEU A 17 5.68 5.80 1.50
N ALA A 18 6.60 6.77 1.51
CA ALA A 18 7.44 7.11 0.36
C ALA A 18 8.43 6.00 0.00
N THR A 19 8.85 5.19 0.98
CA THR A 19 9.77 4.05 0.79
C THR A 19 9.05 2.70 0.62
N GLY A 20 7.72 2.71 0.67
CA GLY A 20 6.89 1.52 0.52
C GLY A 20 6.47 1.24 -0.94
N PRO A 21 5.65 0.20 -1.16
CA PRO A 21 5.14 -0.16 -2.48
C PRO A 21 4.05 0.84 -2.90
N GLY A 22 4.44 1.89 -3.62
CA GLY A 22 3.59 3.04 -3.93
C GLY A 22 2.27 2.68 -4.62
N LEU A 23 2.31 1.76 -5.59
CA LEU A 23 1.11 1.28 -6.29
C LEU A 23 0.14 0.57 -5.35
N ALA A 24 0.65 -0.28 -4.45
CA ALA A 24 -0.19 -0.99 -3.49
C ALA A 24 -0.83 -0.03 -2.47
N ILE A 25 -0.07 0.96 -1.99
CA ILE A 25 -0.60 1.99 -1.09
C ILE A 25 -1.70 2.79 -1.78
N ALA A 26 -1.51 3.17 -3.05
CA ALA A 26 -2.52 3.89 -3.83
C ALA A 26 -3.79 3.05 -4.04
N ALA A 27 -3.64 1.77 -4.39
CA ALA A 27 -4.75 0.85 -4.56
C ALA A 27 -5.52 0.63 -3.25
N ILE A 28 -4.85 0.46 -2.11
CA ILE A 28 -5.48 0.36 -0.79
C ILE A 28 -6.29 1.62 -0.49
N LYS A 29 -5.70 2.81 -0.70
CA LYS A 29 -6.40 4.08 -0.49
C LYS A 29 -7.67 4.18 -1.34
N ARG A 30 -7.56 3.82 -2.62
CA ARG A 30 -8.69 3.83 -3.56
C ARG A 30 -9.78 2.86 -3.10
N CYS A 31 -9.39 1.65 -2.75
CA CYS A 31 -10.29 0.60 -2.32
C CYS A 31 -11.08 0.98 -1.07
N VAL A 32 -10.41 1.52 -0.05
CA VAL A 32 -11.08 1.95 1.19
C VAL A 32 -12.04 3.11 0.92
N HIS A 33 -11.66 4.06 0.06
CA HIS A 33 -12.46 5.24 -0.22
C HIS A 33 -13.68 4.94 -1.10
N GLU A 34 -13.49 4.19 -2.19
CA GLU A 34 -14.57 3.84 -3.12
C GLU A 34 -15.39 2.66 -2.58
N GLY A 35 -14.74 1.64 -2.04
CA GLY A 35 -15.39 0.42 -1.54
C GLY A 35 -16.24 0.64 -0.29
N GLY A 36 -15.92 1.64 0.54
CA GLY A 36 -16.72 2.00 1.72
C GLY A 36 -18.13 2.48 1.40
N GLU A 37 -18.34 2.99 0.18
CA GLU A 37 -19.64 3.47 -0.31
C GLU A 37 -20.43 2.38 -1.07
N LEU A 38 -19.83 1.21 -1.26
CA LEU A 38 -20.42 0.10 -2.01
C LEU A 38 -21.06 -0.94 -1.08
N ALA A 39 -22.04 -1.67 -1.60
CA ALA A 39 -22.46 -2.92 -0.98
C ALA A 39 -21.26 -3.89 -0.90
N LEU A 40 -21.19 -4.68 0.17
CA LEU A 40 -20.05 -5.56 0.45
C LEU A 40 -19.58 -6.38 -0.77
N ALA A 41 -20.51 -7.00 -1.51
CA ALA A 41 -20.18 -7.80 -2.69
C ALA A 41 -19.46 -6.98 -3.78
N ASN A 42 -19.85 -5.73 -3.98
CA ASN A 42 -19.23 -4.84 -4.96
C ASN A 42 -17.89 -4.30 -4.46
N GLY A 43 -17.76 -4.03 -3.15
CA GLY A 43 -16.49 -3.67 -2.52
C GLY A 43 -15.45 -4.79 -2.69
N LEU A 44 -15.83 -6.04 -2.43
CA LEU A 44 -14.97 -7.21 -2.66
C LEU A 44 -14.59 -7.41 -4.14
N ALA A 45 -15.51 -7.10 -5.06
CA ALA A 45 -15.20 -7.15 -6.50
C ALA A 45 -14.17 -6.08 -6.89
N LEU A 46 -14.31 -4.85 -6.36
CA LEU A 46 -13.33 -3.77 -6.54
C LEU A 46 -11.96 -4.15 -5.96
N GLU A 47 -11.93 -4.73 -4.76
CA GLU A 47 -10.71 -5.25 -4.13
C GLU A 47 -9.98 -6.24 -5.05
N ALA A 48 -10.72 -7.22 -5.57
CA ALA A 48 -10.16 -8.24 -6.45
C ALA A 48 -9.58 -7.65 -7.74
N GLU A 49 -10.28 -6.70 -8.36
CA GLU A 49 -9.80 -6.02 -9.57
C GLU A 49 -8.51 -5.24 -9.33
N LEU A 50 -8.46 -4.44 -8.26
CA LEU A 50 -7.28 -3.65 -7.90
C LEU A 50 -6.10 -4.57 -7.56
N MET A 51 -6.34 -5.67 -6.85
CA MET A 51 -5.31 -6.64 -6.50
C MET A 51 -4.77 -7.38 -7.73
N GLU A 52 -5.62 -7.72 -8.71
CA GLU A 52 -5.18 -8.31 -9.98
C GLU A 52 -4.22 -7.39 -10.75
N GLN A 53 -4.50 -6.10 -10.78
CA GLN A 53 -3.62 -5.11 -11.41
C GLN A 53 -2.25 -5.04 -10.71
N LEU A 54 -2.24 -5.09 -9.37
CA LEU A 54 -1.01 -5.07 -8.58
C LEU A 54 -0.13 -6.29 -8.80
N PHE A 55 -0.69 -7.48 -9.01
CA PHE A 55 0.12 -8.69 -9.22
C PHE A 55 1.01 -8.64 -10.46
N ARG A 56 0.79 -7.67 -11.36
CA ARG A 56 1.62 -7.46 -12.55
C ARG A 56 2.78 -6.48 -12.30
N SER A 57 2.88 -5.86 -11.12
CA SER A 57 3.94 -4.90 -10.78
C SER A 57 5.22 -5.59 -10.31
N GLN A 58 6.34 -4.86 -10.41
CA GLN A 58 7.64 -5.34 -9.92
C GLN A 58 7.63 -5.43 -8.40
N ASP A 59 7.02 -4.45 -7.73
CA ASP A 59 6.88 -4.39 -6.28
C ASP A 59 6.11 -5.60 -5.70
N ALA A 60 5.12 -6.13 -6.42
CA ALA A 60 4.40 -7.33 -5.97
C ALA A 60 5.30 -8.58 -6.02
N SER A 61 6.05 -8.76 -7.11
CA SER A 61 7.01 -9.86 -7.24
C SER A 61 8.12 -9.76 -6.20
N GLU A 62 8.69 -8.57 -6.03
CA GLU A 62 9.74 -8.30 -5.05
C GLU A 62 9.27 -8.50 -3.62
N GLY A 63 8.07 -8.02 -3.27
CA GLY A 63 7.47 -8.22 -1.95
C GLY A 63 7.32 -9.71 -1.61
N LEU A 64 6.82 -10.52 -2.55
CA LEU A 64 6.70 -11.97 -2.37
C LEU A 64 8.08 -12.63 -2.22
N HIS A 65 9.04 -12.30 -3.09
CA HIS A 65 10.38 -12.87 -3.03
C HIS A 65 11.12 -12.50 -1.75
N ALA A 66 11.09 -11.22 -1.36
CA ALA A 66 11.71 -10.74 -0.13
C ALA A 66 11.11 -11.42 1.12
N PHE A 67 9.79 -11.62 1.14
CA PHE A 67 9.11 -12.34 2.20
C PHE A 67 9.57 -13.80 2.31
N VAL A 68 9.59 -14.54 1.19
CA VAL A 68 10.07 -15.93 1.14
C VAL A 68 11.54 -16.02 1.56
N GLN A 69 12.37 -15.07 1.14
CA GLN A 69 13.79 -14.99 1.45
C GLN A 69 14.09 -14.41 2.84
N LYS A 70 13.08 -13.96 3.60
CA LYS A 70 13.21 -13.32 4.92
C LYS A 70 14.17 -12.12 4.93
N ARG A 71 14.17 -11.34 3.86
CA ARG A 71 14.94 -10.10 3.74
C ARG A 71 14.01 -8.89 3.65
N LYS A 72 14.58 -7.70 3.82
CA LYS A 72 13.86 -6.46 3.54
C LYS A 72 13.56 -6.37 2.04
N ALA A 73 12.33 -6.00 1.69
CA ALA A 73 11.93 -5.73 0.31
C ALA A 73 12.47 -4.36 -0.15
N GLU A 74 12.85 -4.28 -1.42
CA GLU A 74 13.28 -3.04 -2.05
C GLU A 74 12.24 -2.60 -3.10
N PHE A 75 11.33 -1.74 -2.68
CA PHE A 75 10.28 -1.24 -3.58
C PHE A 75 10.80 -0.10 -4.46
N VAL A 76 10.43 -0.15 -5.74
CA VAL A 76 10.78 0.88 -6.74
C VAL A 76 9.59 1.75 -7.11
N GLY A 77 8.38 1.43 -6.63
CA GLY A 77 7.17 2.22 -6.82
C GLY A 77 6.55 2.11 -8.22
N ALA A 78 6.92 1.09 -9.00
CA ALA A 78 6.49 0.87 -10.39
C ALA A 78 6.07 -0.59 -10.66
#